data_AF-A0A1I0G1T6-F1
#
_entry.id   AF-A0A1I0G1T6-F1
#
_cell.length_a   1.000
_cell.length_b   1.000
_cell.length_c   1.000
_cell.angle_alpha   90.00
_cell.angle_beta   90.00
_cell.angle_gamma   90.00
#
_symmetry.space_group_name_H-M   'P 1'
#
loop_
_entity.id
_entity.type
_entity.pdbx_description
1 polymer ?
#
loop_
_entity_poly.entity_id
_entity_poly.type
_entity_poly.pdbx_seq_one_letter_code
_entity_poly.pdbx_strand_id
1 'polypeptide(L)'
;RPAKQIIERLNRTFQYSYAVKNGFNTLAGANDFMCLFTTYFNFLRNHTTLGYKPPVQLDCLKKTHNMPNKWNILLDEALDYYIESTMEF
;
A
#
# COMPACT_ATOMS: atom_id res chain seq x y z
N ARG A 1 8.16 -25.12 6.02
CA ARG A 1 8.75 -23.88 5.45
C ARG A 1 7.79 -22.96 4.64
N PRO A 2 6.49 -22.80 4.97
CA PRO A 2 5.59 -21.90 4.21
C PRO A 2 5.98 -20.41 4.23
N ALA A 3 6.38 -19.88 5.40
CA ALA A 3 6.68 -18.45 5.56
C ALA A 3 7.77 -17.94 4.60
N LYS A 4 8.81 -18.74 4.37
CA LYS A 4 9.89 -18.42 3.42
C LYS A 4 9.34 -18.19 2.01
N GLN A 5 8.47 -19.08 1.52
CA GLN A 5 7.91 -18.97 0.17
C GLN A 5 7.01 -17.74 -0.01
N ILE A 6 6.27 -17.38 1.05
CA ILE A 6 5.44 -16.17 1.07
C ILE A 6 6.33 -14.93 0.95
N ILE A 7 7.39 -14.85 1.76
CA ILE A 7 8.37 -13.74 1.72
C ILE A 7 9.03 -13.64 0.35
N GLU A 8 9.46 -14.77 -0.23
CA GLU A 8 10.07 -14.79 -1.56
C GLU A 8 9.10 -14.32 -2.66
N ARG A 9 7.82 -14.70 -2.59
CA ARG A 9 6.80 -14.26 -3.54
C ARG A 9 6.51 -12.76 -3.41
N LEU A 10 6.49 -12.24 -2.18
CA LEU A 10 6.37 -10.81 -1.91
C LEU A 10 7.57 -10.05 -2.51
N ASN A 11 8.80 -10.51 -2.26
CA ASN A 11 10.02 -9.87 -2.77
C ASN A 11 10.07 -9.86 -4.31
N ARG A 12 9.68 -10.95 -4.98
CA ARG A 12 9.57 -10.96 -6.44
C ARG A 12 8.54 -9.95 -6.95
N THR A 13 7.40 -9.82 -6.25
CA THR A 13 6.38 -8.83 -6.63
C THR A 13 6.91 -7.41 -6.45
N PHE A 14 7.58 -7.14 -5.33
CA PHE A 14 8.22 -5.84 -5.06
C PHE A 14 9.24 -5.48 -6.14
N GLN A 15 10.15 -6.39 -6.47
CA GLN A 15 11.16 -6.20 -7.52
C GLN A 15 10.54 -5.95 -8.89
N TYR A 16 9.45 -6.63 -9.23
CA TYR A 16 8.73 -6.40 -10.48
C TYR A 16 8.09 -5.01 -10.54
N SER A 17 7.43 -4.57 -9.47
CA SER A 17 6.87 -3.21 -9.36
C SER A 17 7.95 -2.12 -9.44
N TYR A 18 9.16 -2.43 -8.98
CA TYR A 18 10.33 -1.57 -9.01
C TYR A 18 10.99 -1.48 -10.40
N ALA A 19 11.10 -2.61 -11.12
CA ALA A 19 11.82 -2.69 -12.40
C ALA A 19 11.26 -1.73 -13.47
N VAL A 20 9.95 -1.44 -13.42
CA VAL A 20 9.28 -0.50 -14.34
C VAL A 20 9.76 0.95 -14.14
N LYS A 21 10.34 1.30 -12.98
CA LYS A 21 10.73 2.67 -12.64
C LYS A 21 12.21 3.03 -12.89
N ASN A 22 13.00 2.16 -13.52
CA ASN A 22 14.46 2.34 -13.69
C ASN A 22 15.24 2.54 -12.38
N GLY A 23 14.67 2.13 -11.25
CA GLY A 23 15.29 2.23 -9.94
C GLY A 23 14.87 3.42 -9.10
N PHE A 24 15.57 3.63 -7.98
CA PHE A 24 15.41 4.79 -7.11
C PHE A 24 16.55 5.78 -7.37
N ASN A 25 16.24 6.90 -7.99
CA ASN A 25 17.22 7.96 -8.24
C ASN A 25 17.63 8.69 -6.94
N THR A 26 16.79 8.64 -5.91
CA THR A 26 16.99 9.31 -4.63
C THR A 26 16.43 8.46 -3.47
N LEU A 27 16.94 8.69 -2.26
CA LEU A 27 16.41 8.06 -1.04
C LEU A 27 14.94 8.45 -0.79
N ALA A 28 14.57 9.70 -1.06
CA ALA A 28 13.19 10.17 -0.95
C ALA A 28 12.27 9.37 -1.88
N GLY A 29 12.65 9.19 -3.16
CA GLY A 29 11.88 8.37 -4.09
C GLY A 29 11.79 6.88 -3.70
N ALA A 30 12.81 6.36 -3.02
CA ALA A 30 12.77 5.00 -2.46
C ALA A 30 11.73 4.89 -1.33
N ASN A 31 11.70 5.87 -0.42
CA ASN A 31 10.74 5.94 0.68
C ASN A 31 9.31 6.10 0.16
N ASP A 32 9.09 7.00 -0.80
CA ASP A 32 7.78 7.23 -1.42
C ASP A 32 7.27 5.94 -2.07
N PHE A 33 8.12 5.27 -2.84
CA PHE A 33 7.76 4.00 -3.45
C PHE A 33 7.44 2.93 -2.41
N MET A 34 8.23 2.81 -1.35
CA MET A 34 8.00 1.84 -0.29
C MET A 34 6.65 2.08 0.39
N CYS A 35 6.32 3.34 0.68
CA CYS A 35 5.03 3.74 1.24
C CYS A 35 3.87 3.39 0.30
N LEU A 36 3.98 3.73 -0.99
CA LEU A 36 2.96 3.43 -2.00
C LEU A 36 2.79 1.92 -2.21
N PHE A 37 3.89 1.17 -2.29
CA PHE A 37 3.85 -0.28 -2.48
C PHE A 37 3.19 -0.98 -1.30
N THR A 38 3.60 -0.65 -0.08
CA THR A 38 3.04 -1.26 1.14
C THR A 38 1.56 -0.92 1.30
N THR A 39 1.17 0.33 1.04
CA THR A 39 -0.22 0.79 1.06
C THR A 39 -1.06 0.02 0.04
N TYR A 40 -0.59 -0.03 -1.22
CA TYR A 40 -1.27 -0.75 -2.28
C TYR A 40 -1.41 -2.24 -1.95
N PHE A 41 -0.33 -2.90 -1.54
CA PHE A 41 -0.31 -4.35 -1.36
C PHE A 41 -1.18 -4.82 -0.20
N ASN A 42 -1.25 -4.04 0.89
CA ASN A 42 -1.95 -4.41 2.12
C ASN A 42 -3.40 -3.94 2.20
N PHE A 43 -3.75 -2.82 1.56
CA PHE A 43 -5.09 -2.22 1.72
C PHE A 43 -5.91 -2.18 0.43
N LEU A 44 -5.26 -2.17 -0.74
CA LEU A 44 -5.94 -1.94 -2.03
C LEU A 44 -5.95 -3.15 -2.96
N ARG A 45 -4.86 -3.94 -2.96
CA ARG A 45 -4.69 -5.07 -3.86
C ARG A 45 -5.51 -6.25 -3.38
N ASN A 46 -6.39 -6.73 -4.25
CA ASN A 46 -7.11 -7.98 -4.03
C ASN A 46 -6.18 -9.18 -4.29
N HIS A 47 -6.18 -10.15 -3.38
CA HIS A 47 -5.41 -11.38 -3.53
C HIS A 47 -6.35 -12.56 -3.72
N THR A 48 -6.10 -13.37 -4.75
CA THR A 48 -6.93 -14.54 -5.07
C THR A 48 -6.97 -15.55 -3.93
N THR A 49 -5.84 -15.74 -3.25
CA THR A 49 -5.70 -16.62 -2.07
C THR A 49 -6.47 -16.13 -0.86
N LEU A 50 -6.91 -14.87 -0.85
CA LEU A 50 -7.70 -14.25 0.22
C LEU A 50 -9.16 -14.02 -0.23
N GLY A 51 -9.65 -14.78 -1.21
CA GLY A 51 -11.02 -14.64 -1.72
C GLY A 51 -11.25 -13.27 -2.38
N TYR A 52 -10.24 -12.77 -3.10
CA TYR A 52 -10.25 -11.45 -3.75
C TYR A 52 -10.40 -10.27 -2.78
N LYS A 53 -9.86 -10.41 -1.57
CA LYS A 53 -9.80 -9.34 -0.56
C LYS A 53 -8.35 -8.87 -0.35
N PRO A 54 -8.16 -7.63 0.12
CA PRO A 54 -6.85 -7.19 0.60
C PRO A 54 -6.49 -7.87 1.93
N PRO A 55 -5.19 -7.96 2.29
CA PRO A 55 -4.75 -8.53 3.57
C PRO A 55 -5.36 -7.83 4.77
N VAL A 56 -5.49 -6.50 4.71
CA VAL A 56 -6.16 -5.69 5.73
C VAL A 56 -7.29 -4.92 5.07
N GLN A 57 -8.50 -5.07 5.61
CA GLN A 57 -9.70 -4.40 5.12
C GLN A 57 -9.98 -3.18 5.99
N LEU A 58 -9.90 -2.00 5.40
CA LEU A 58 -10.21 -0.74 6.08
C LEU A 58 -11.68 -0.38 5.88
N ASP A 59 -12.35 0.03 6.95
CA ASP A 59 -13.78 0.37 6.92
C ASP A 59 -14.06 1.58 6.03
N CYS A 60 -13.19 2.59 6.02
CA CYS A 60 -13.27 3.77 5.15
C CYS A 60 -13.31 3.40 3.65
N LEU A 61 -12.68 2.28 3.26
CA LEU A 61 -12.62 1.82 1.87
C LEU A 61 -13.79 0.94 1.43
N LYS A 62 -14.65 0.48 2.37
CA LYS A 62 -15.79 -0.40 2.04
C LYS A 62 -16.86 0.29 1.20
N LYS A 63 -16.94 1.62 1.25
CA LYS A 63 -17.99 2.42 0.60
C LYS A 63 -17.73 2.67 -0.89
N THR A 64 -16.54 2.33 -1.40
CA THR A 64 -16.16 2.59 -2.80
C THR A 64 -15.43 1.40 -3.42
N HIS A 65 -15.75 1.12 -4.68
CA HIS A 65 -15.03 0.12 -5.49
C HIS A 65 -14.04 0.75 -6.47
N ASN A 66 -14.12 2.07 -6.69
CA ASN A 66 -13.26 2.81 -7.61
C ASN A 66 -11.86 3.01 -7.01
N MET A 67 -10.83 2.55 -7.72
CA MET A 67 -9.43 2.58 -7.23
C MET A 67 -8.87 3.99 -7.04
N PRO A 68 -8.97 4.93 -8.00
CA PRO A 68 -8.68 6.34 -7.76
C PRO A 68 -9.34 6.92 -6.50
N ASN A 69 -10.64 6.66 -6.28
CA ASN A 69 -11.33 7.16 -5.09
C ASN A 69 -10.79 6.53 -3.80
N LYS A 70 -10.40 5.25 -3.82
CA LYS A 70 -9.76 4.62 -2.66
C LYS A 70 -8.44 5.29 -2.28
N TRP A 71 -7.66 5.72 -3.28
CA TRP A 71 -6.44 6.48 -3.02
C TRP A 71 -6.73 7.84 -2.40
N ASN A 72 -7.73 8.56 -2.92
CA ASN A 72 -8.13 9.85 -2.33
C ASN A 72 -8.54 9.68 -0.87
N ILE A 73 -9.38 8.69 -0.56
CA ILE A 73 -9.78 8.41 0.83
C ILE A 73 -8.56 8.13 1.71
N LEU A 74 -7.57 7.34 1.26
CA LEU A 74 -6.37 7.07 2.04
C LEU A 74 -5.51 8.33 2.27
N LEU A 75 -5.47 9.23 1.29
CA LEU A 75 -4.76 10.50 1.44
C LEU A 75 -5.48 11.42 2.43
N ASP A 76 -6.81 11.47 2.37
CA ASP A 76 -7.63 12.23 3.32
C ASP A 76 -7.44 11.70 4.74
N GLU A 77 -7.54 10.39 4.96
CA GLU A 77 -7.33 9.75 6.28
C GLU A 77 -5.90 9.98 6.81
N ALA A 78 -4.90 9.96 5.94
CA ALA A 78 -3.52 10.24 6.32
C ALA A 78 -3.31 11.72 6.69
N LEU A 79 -3.98 12.63 6.00
CA LEU A 79 -3.95 14.06 6.28
C LEU A 79 -4.66 14.37 7.60
N ASP A 80 -5.84 13.79 7.83
CA ASP A 80 -6.60 13.96 9.07
C ASP A 80 -5.76 13.50 10.27
N TYR A 81 -5.14 12.33 10.18
CA TYR A 81 -4.21 11.83 11.19
C TYR A 81 -3.01 12.78 11.42
N TYR A 82 -2.44 13.32 10.35
CA TYR A 82 -1.35 14.29 10.45
C TYR A 82 -1.79 15.59 11.16
N ILE A 83 -2.97 16.10 10.85
CA ILE A 83 -3.54 17.29 11.49
C ILE A 83 -3.78 17.00 12.98
N GLU A 84 -4.46 15.91 13.32
CA GLU A 84 -4.72 15.52 14.71
C GLU A 84 -3.41 15.40 15.51
N SER A 85 -2.42 14.68 14.98
CA SER A 85 -1.12 14.50 15.64
C SER A 85 -0.29 15.78 15.79
N THR A 86 -0.57 16.82 15.00
CA THR A 86 0.14 18.11 15.08
C THR A 86 -0.62 19.16 15.91
N MET A 87 -1.93 18.98 16.09
CA MET A 87 -2.81 19.85 16.90
C MET A 87 -2.83 19.50 18.39
N GLU A 88 -2.27 18.35 18.79
CA GLU A 88 -2.12 17.95 20.20
C GLU A 88 -0.93 18.62 20.93
N PHE A 89 -0.40 19.74 20.40
CA PHE A 89 0.64 20.57 21.02
C PHE A 89 0.15 21.96 21.42
#